data_AF-A0A940ZYF8-F1
#
_entry.id   AF-A0A940ZYF8-F1
#
_cell.length_a   1.000
_cell.length_b   1.000
_cell.length_c   1.000
_cell.angle_alpha   90.00
_cell.angle_beta   90.00
_cell.angle_gamma   90.00
#
_symmetry.space_group_name_H-M   'P 1'
#
loop_
_entity.id
_entity.type
_entity.pdbx_description
1 polymer ?
#
loop_
_entity_poly.entity_id
_entity_poly.type
_entity_poly.pdbx_seq_one_letter_code
_entity_poly.pdbx_strand_id
1 'polypeptide(L)'
;MADATAQRRALQALEQSWRHEVEAAATYRLLVQQEKDRRRRDILEKLISAEEQHAARWAARIRELGGEVPEASSVKPSLGLTLHVASPEVVYRKLEAMEARGLAAEKGIAASLDPTSRAILEEVSADDREHAQILRVLAGPQSPRTALDLILKKEPHVRGAGWVSDAIYGVNDGLGAVFGIVSGMAGYTGGSEIVLITGLAGTLASALSMGSSAYLAAKSQREVYQGEIAREKAEIEH
;
A
#
# COMPACT_ATOMS: atom_id res chain seq x y z
N MET A 1 40.61 12.76 -16.09
CA MET A 1 39.74 13.27 -14.99
C MET A 1 38.26 13.01 -15.24
N ALA A 2 37.72 13.23 -16.45
CA ALA A 2 36.31 12.92 -16.77
C ALA A 2 35.95 11.43 -16.60
N ASP A 3 36.85 10.53 -17.00
CA ASP A 3 36.64 9.07 -16.98
C ASP A 3 36.47 8.50 -15.54
N ALA A 4 37.35 8.88 -14.62
CA ALA A 4 37.27 8.49 -13.21
C ALA A 4 35.99 9.02 -12.50
N THR A 5 35.45 10.15 -12.96
CA THR A 5 34.21 10.71 -12.40
C THR A 5 32.98 9.97 -12.93
N ALA A 6 32.99 9.59 -14.21
CA ALA A 6 31.95 8.76 -14.81
C ALA A 6 31.92 7.36 -14.19
N GLN A 7 33.08 6.72 -14.02
CA GLN A 7 33.18 5.40 -13.37
C GLN A 7 32.68 5.45 -11.93
N ARG A 8 33.03 6.49 -11.15
CA ARG A 8 32.52 6.64 -9.78
C ARG A 8 31.00 6.78 -9.74
N ARG A 9 30.40 7.55 -10.67
CA ARG A 9 28.94 7.70 -10.76
C ARG A 9 28.26 6.39 -11.13
N ALA A 10 28.85 5.63 -12.07
CA ALA A 10 28.34 4.31 -12.45
C ALA A 10 28.38 3.34 -11.26
N LEU A 11 29.49 3.28 -10.53
CA LEU A 11 29.61 2.45 -9.33
C LEU A 11 28.57 2.87 -8.26
N GLN A 12 28.40 4.16 -8.01
CA GLN A 12 27.37 4.66 -7.08
C GLN A 12 25.95 4.27 -7.50
N ALA A 13 25.64 4.32 -8.80
CA ALA A 13 24.35 3.91 -9.33
C ALA A 13 24.12 2.40 -9.12
N LEU A 14 25.12 1.58 -9.42
CA LEU A 14 25.04 0.12 -9.22
C LEU A 14 24.94 -0.25 -7.73
N GLU A 15 25.69 0.43 -6.85
CA GLU A 15 25.58 0.25 -5.40
C GLU A 15 24.19 0.62 -4.90
N GLN A 16 23.56 1.67 -5.47
CA GLN A 16 22.21 2.06 -5.13
C GLN A 16 21.18 1.01 -5.57
N SER A 17 21.30 0.49 -6.80
CA SER A 17 20.46 -0.62 -7.28
C SER A 17 20.64 -1.86 -6.41
N TRP A 18 21.88 -2.25 -6.11
CA TRP A 18 22.17 -3.36 -5.20
C TRP A 18 21.52 -3.19 -3.82
N ARG A 19 21.60 -1.99 -3.24
CA ARG A 19 20.98 -1.70 -1.93
C ARG A 19 19.46 -1.82 -1.99
N HIS A 20 18.85 -1.42 -3.10
CA HIS A 20 17.40 -1.54 -3.29
C HIS A 20 16.95 -3.01 -3.20
N GLU A 21 17.60 -3.91 -3.94
CA GLU A 21 17.19 -5.33 -3.96
C GLU A 21 17.42 -5.99 -2.60
N VAL A 22 18.55 -5.67 -1.95
CA VAL A 22 18.84 -6.21 -0.60
C VAL A 22 17.81 -5.71 0.41
N GLU A 23 17.40 -4.45 0.32
CA GLU A 23 16.36 -3.88 1.17
C GLU A 23 14.99 -4.54 0.90
N ALA A 24 14.63 -4.74 -0.36
CA ALA A 24 13.39 -5.40 -0.78
C ALA A 24 13.35 -6.84 -0.24
N ALA A 25 14.40 -7.64 -0.49
CA ALA A 25 14.54 -8.99 0.03
C ALA A 25 14.44 -9.05 1.56
N ALA A 26 15.14 -8.16 2.27
CA ALA A 26 15.08 -8.09 3.73
C ALA A 26 13.66 -7.76 4.22
N THR A 27 12.97 -6.86 3.53
CA THR A 27 11.61 -6.46 3.87
C THR A 27 10.61 -7.58 3.63
N TYR A 28 10.70 -8.30 2.51
CA TYR A 28 9.87 -9.46 2.23
C TYR A 28 10.09 -10.59 3.24
N ARG A 29 11.34 -10.84 3.67
CA ARG A 29 11.63 -11.85 4.72
C ARG A 29 10.95 -11.52 6.03
N LEU A 30 10.87 -10.25 6.42
CA LEU A 30 10.12 -9.85 7.62
C LEU A 30 8.62 -10.11 7.46
N LEU A 31 8.07 -9.85 6.28
CA LEU A 31 6.65 -10.06 6.02
C LEU A 31 6.27 -11.55 6.02
N VAL A 32 7.12 -12.42 5.46
CA VAL A 32 6.95 -13.88 5.48
C VAL A 32 6.78 -14.43 6.90
N GLN A 33 7.51 -13.88 7.87
CA GLN A 33 7.44 -14.31 9.28
C GLN A 33 6.08 -14.00 9.92
N GLN A 34 5.38 -12.98 9.43
CA GLN A 34 4.10 -12.52 9.96
C GLN A 34 2.90 -13.02 9.14
N GLU A 35 3.12 -13.38 7.87
CA GLU A 35 2.07 -13.82 6.95
C GLU A 35 1.55 -15.20 7.36
N LYS A 36 0.23 -15.29 7.52
CA LYS A 36 -0.49 -16.52 7.94
C LYS A 36 -0.99 -17.32 6.74
N ASP A 37 -1.28 -16.65 5.63
CA ASP A 37 -1.73 -17.31 4.41
C ASP A 37 -0.55 -17.96 3.68
N ARG A 38 -0.62 -19.29 3.55
CA ARG A 38 0.42 -20.08 2.88
C ARG A 38 0.64 -19.65 1.43
N ARG A 39 -0.41 -19.31 0.68
CA ARG A 39 -0.28 -18.90 -0.72
C ARG A 39 0.45 -17.56 -0.84
N ARG A 40 0.13 -16.61 0.04
CA ARG A 40 0.82 -15.31 0.07
C ARG A 40 2.28 -15.47 0.48
N ARG A 41 2.55 -16.34 1.45
CA ARG A 41 3.91 -16.70 1.86
C ARG A 41 4.71 -17.29 0.70
N ASP A 42 4.17 -18.28 -0.03
CA ASP A 42 4.85 -18.91 -1.17
C ASP A 42 5.18 -17.87 -2.26
N ILE A 43 4.31 -16.87 -2.47
CA ILE A 43 4.56 -15.76 -3.41
C ILE A 43 5.69 -14.86 -2.90
N LEU A 44 5.67 -14.47 -1.62
CA LEU A 44 6.73 -13.66 -1.02
C LEU A 44 8.09 -14.36 -1.04
N GLU A 45 8.14 -15.67 -0.82
CA GLU A 45 9.37 -16.47 -0.92
C GLU A 45 9.96 -16.46 -2.35
N LYS A 46 9.10 -16.47 -3.37
CA LYS A 46 9.55 -16.29 -4.76
C LYS A 46 10.10 -14.90 -5.01
N LEU A 47 9.43 -13.85 -4.51
CA LEU A 47 9.92 -12.47 -4.61
C LEU A 47 11.29 -12.34 -3.94
N ILE A 48 11.46 -12.84 -2.71
CA ILE A 48 12.77 -12.86 -2.01
C ILE A 48 13.85 -13.51 -2.89
N SER A 49 13.53 -14.65 -3.51
CA SER A 49 14.48 -15.37 -4.36
C SER A 49 14.85 -14.60 -5.63
N ALA A 50 13.92 -13.81 -6.19
CA ALA A 50 14.17 -12.95 -7.33
C ALA A 50 15.07 -11.76 -6.94
N GLU A 51 14.73 -11.04 -5.87
CA GLU A 51 15.52 -9.93 -5.35
C GLU A 51 16.96 -10.33 -5.01
N GLU A 52 17.15 -11.51 -4.41
CA GLU A 52 18.48 -12.04 -4.12
C GLU A 52 19.30 -12.30 -5.39
N GLN A 53 18.66 -12.76 -6.46
CA GLN A 53 19.31 -12.95 -7.77
C GLN A 53 19.67 -11.62 -8.42
N HIS A 54 18.79 -10.62 -8.36
CA HIS A 54 19.07 -9.26 -8.83
C HIS A 54 20.23 -8.65 -8.05
N ALA A 55 20.22 -8.73 -6.72
CA ALA A 55 21.32 -8.30 -5.86
C ALA A 55 22.64 -9.00 -6.23
N ALA A 56 22.61 -10.31 -6.51
CA ALA A 56 23.79 -11.05 -6.92
C ALA A 56 24.35 -10.56 -8.28
N ARG A 57 23.47 -10.25 -9.23
CA ARG A 57 23.85 -9.67 -10.54
C ARG A 57 24.48 -8.29 -10.39
N TRP A 58 23.88 -7.42 -9.58
CA TRP A 58 24.47 -6.10 -9.30
C TRP A 58 25.82 -6.22 -8.60
N ALA A 59 25.93 -7.12 -7.61
CA ALA A 59 27.19 -7.38 -6.92
C ALA A 59 28.28 -7.92 -7.87
N ALA A 60 27.94 -8.80 -8.80
CA ALA A 60 28.87 -9.27 -9.83
C ALA A 60 29.35 -8.09 -10.70
N ARG A 61 28.42 -7.24 -11.15
CA ARG A 61 28.73 -6.09 -12.00
C ARG A 61 29.61 -5.04 -11.30
N ILE A 62 29.36 -4.76 -10.01
CA ILE A 62 30.19 -3.87 -9.20
C ILE A 62 31.63 -4.39 -9.14
N ARG A 63 31.81 -5.70 -8.90
CA ARG A 63 33.15 -6.32 -8.86
C ARG A 63 33.87 -6.26 -10.20
N GLU A 64 33.16 -6.49 -11.31
CA GLU A 64 33.72 -6.37 -12.66
C GLU A 64 34.25 -4.97 -12.96
N LEU A 65 33.59 -3.93 -12.43
CA LEU A 65 34.02 -2.54 -12.58
C LEU A 65 35.07 -2.11 -11.54
N GLY A 66 35.54 -3.04 -10.70
CA GLY A 66 36.56 -2.82 -9.66
C GLY A 66 36.03 -2.16 -8.39
N GLY A 67 34.72 -2.13 -8.17
CA GLY A 67 34.09 -1.64 -6.95
C GLY A 67 34.01 -2.69 -5.83
N GLU A 68 33.82 -2.22 -4.60
CA GLU A 68 33.58 -3.07 -3.44
C GLU A 68 32.07 -3.21 -3.19
N VAL A 69 31.60 -4.45 -3.04
CA VAL A 69 30.19 -4.71 -2.74
C VAL A 69 29.97 -4.51 -1.23
N PRO A 70 29.00 -3.66 -0.81
CA PRO A 70 28.73 -3.47 0.61
C PRO A 70 28.22 -4.74 1.29
N GLU A 71 28.29 -4.81 2.62
CA GLU A 71 27.74 -5.94 3.37
C GLU A 71 26.21 -5.91 3.37
N ALA A 72 25.55 -7.03 3.04
CA ALA A 72 24.08 -7.10 3.02
C ALA A 72 23.44 -6.81 4.40
N SER A 73 24.13 -7.14 5.49
CA SER A 73 23.75 -6.83 6.87
C SER A 73 23.67 -5.33 7.18
N SER A 74 24.35 -4.50 6.38
CA SER A 74 24.35 -3.04 6.56
C SER A 74 23.06 -2.38 6.07
N VAL A 75 22.30 -3.05 5.22
CA VAL A 75 21.04 -2.56 4.65
C VAL A 75 19.90 -2.88 5.60
N LYS A 76 19.14 -1.85 5.98
CA LYS A 76 18.01 -1.98 6.92
C LYS A 76 16.68 -1.92 6.17
N PRO A 77 15.71 -2.78 6.51
CA PRO A 77 14.38 -2.75 5.89
C PRO A 77 13.59 -1.48 6.29
N SER A 78 12.89 -0.86 5.34
CA SER A 78 12.19 0.44 5.53
C SER A 78 10.77 0.36 6.09
N LEU A 79 10.24 -0.83 6.36
CA LEU A 79 8.85 -1.02 6.83
C LEU A 79 8.65 -1.13 8.34
N GLY A 80 9.69 -0.88 9.15
CA GLY A 80 9.71 -0.80 10.62
C GLY A 80 8.39 -1.04 11.37
N LEU A 81 7.78 0.04 11.90
CA LEU A 81 6.52 -0.06 12.66
C LEU A 81 5.34 -0.47 11.77
N THR A 82 5.33 -0.08 10.49
CA THR A 82 4.22 -0.34 9.56
C THR A 82 3.90 -1.83 9.44
N LEU A 83 4.91 -2.71 9.43
CA LEU A 83 4.71 -4.16 9.42
C LEU A 83 3.89 -4.66 10.61
N HIS A 84 4.02 -4.01 11.77
CA HIS A 84 3.42 -4.48 13.02
C HIS A 84 2.06 -3.85 13.32
N VAL A 85 1.76 -2.69 12.74
CA VAL A 85 0.55 -1.90 13.08
C VAL A 85 -0.45 -1.77 11.95
N ALA A 86 -0.06 -2.07 10.71
CA ALA A 86 -0.92 -1.92 9.54
C ALA A 86 -1.54 -3.26 9.11
N SER A 87 -2.64 -3.20 8.37
CA SER A 87 -3.21 -4.40 7.75
C SER A 87 -2.28 -4.93 6.65
N PRO A 88 -2.32 -6.24 6.31
CA PRO A 88 -1.50 -6.82 5.25
C PRO A 88 -1.64 -6.07 3.92
N GLU A 89 -2.85 -5.61 3.57
CA GLU A 89 -3.13 -4.88 2.35
C GLU A 89 -2.38 -3.55 2.28
N VAL A 90 -2.31 -2.82 3.40
CA VAL A 90 -1.55 -1.56 3.49
C VAL A 90 -0.07 -1.82 3.34
N VAL A 91 0.43 -2.91 3.92
CA VAL A 91 1.82 -3.34 3.78
C VAL A 91 2.14 -3.64 2.30
N TYR A 92 1.31 -4.43 1.62
CA TYR A 92 1.49 -4.76 0.21
C TYR A 92 1.44 -3.53 -0.71
N ARG A 93 0.58 -2.55 -0.44
CA ARG A 93 0.57 -1.27 -1.19
C ARG A 93 1.84 -0.47 -0.98
N LYS A 94 2.37 -0.47 0.23
CA LYS A 94 3.62 0.25 0.52
C LYS A 94 4.80 -0.41 -0.19
N LEU A 95 4.80 -1.74 -0.29
CA LEU A 95 5.75 -2.50 -1.10
C LEU A 95 5.61 -2.19 -2.60
N GLU A 96 4.39 -2.20 -3.15
CA GLU A 96 4.13 -1.77 -4.54
C GLU A 96 4.68 -0.35 -4.80
N ALA A 97 4.49 0.57 -3.86
CA ALA A 97 5.02 1.92 -3.96
C ALA A 97 6.56 1.98 -3.83
N MET A 98 7.19 1.00 -3.18
CA MET A 98 8.65 0.88 -3.13
C MET A 98 9.21 0.42 -4.48
N GLU A 99 8.62 -0.61 -5.08
CA GLU A 99 8.94 -1.08 -6.44
C GLU A 99 8.82 0.05 -7.47
N ALA A 100 7.70 0.79 -7.42
CA ALA A 100 7.48 1.92 -8.31
C ALA A 100 8.52 3.04 -8.16
N ARG A 101 9.09 3.22 -6.95
CA ARG A 101 10.16 4.19 -6.69
C ARG A 101 11.51 3.68 -7.20
N GLY A 102 11.79 2.39 -7.07
CA GLY A 102 12.95 1.73 -7.69
C GLY A 102 12.97 2.04 -9.19
N LEU A 103 11.91 1.62 -9.89
CA LEU A 103 11.71 1.86 -11.33
C LEU A 103 11.84 3.34 -11.76
N ALA A 104 11.45 4.28 -10.89
CA ALA A 104 11.60 5.70 -11.16
C ALA A 104 13.06 6.18 -11.02
N ALA A 105 13.78 5.67 -10.01
CA ALA A 105 15.20 5.98 -9.79
C ALA A 105 16.07 5.45 -10.94
N GLU A 106 15.74 4.28 -11.47
CA GLU A 106 16.42 3.66 -12.62
C GLU A 106 16.46 4.57 -13.86
N LYS A 107 15.34 5.25 -14.16
CA LYS A 107 15.27 6.20 -15.30
C LYS A 107 16.27 7.35 -15.16
N GLY A 108 16.57 7.76 -13.92
CA GLY A 108 17.53 8.81 -13.64
C GLY A 108 18.99 8.38 -13.85
N ILE A 109 19.28 7.08 -13.68
CA ILE A 109 20.65 6.55 -13.77
C ILE A 109 20.94 5.88 -15.11
N ALA A 110 19.94 5.46 -15.89
CA ALA A 110 20.11 4.70 -17.13
C ALA A 110 21.05 5.37 -18.16
N ALA A 111 21.05 6.71 -18.21
CA ALA A 111 21.92 7.48 -19.10
C ALA A 111 23.41 7.46 -18.67
N SER A 112 23.68 7.18 -17.40
CA SER A 112 25.03 7.12 -16.83
C SER A 112 25.67 5.72 -16.87
N LEU A 113 24.90 4.70 -17.25
CA LEU A 113 25.35 3.32 -17.31
C LEU A 113 25.96 2.97 -18.66
N ASP A 114 26.96 2.09 -18.64
CA ASP A 114 27.48 1.43 -19.83
C ASP A 114 26.45 0.42 -20.41
N PRO A 115 26.62 -0.04 -21.66
CA PRO A 115 25.65 -0.93 -22.30
C PRO A 115 25.37 -2.24 -21.55
N THR A 116 26.38 -2.83 -20.90
CA THR A 116 26.21 -4.08 -20.13
C THR A 116 25.40 -3.83 -18.86
N SER A 117 25.74 -2.77 -18.12
CA SER A 117 24.97 -2.39 -16.92
C SER A 117 23.54 -2.00 -17.26
N ARG A 118 23.31 -1.38 -18.42
CA ARG A 118 21.95 -1.06 -18.90
C ARG A 118 21.14 -2.31 -19.26
N ALA A 119 21.77 -3.32 -19.86
CA ALA A 119 21.08 -4.58 -20.15
C ALA A 119 20.64 -5.29 -18.87
N ILE A 120 21.49 -5.30 -17.83
CA ILE A 120 21.12 -5.82 -16.50
C ILE A 120 19.95 -5.02 -15.93
N LEU A 121 20.02 -3.68 -16.02
CA LEU A 121 18.94 -2.80 -15.57
C LEU A 121 17.62 -3.16 -16.26
N GLU A 122 17.60 -3.24 -17.59
CA GLU A 122 16.37 -3.52 -18.35
C GLU A 122 15.73 -4.86 -18.01
N GLU A 123 16.53 -5.89 -17.73
CA GLU A 123 16.06 -7.21 -17.29
C GLU A 123 15.46 -7.12 -15.87
N VAL A 124 16.18 -6.54 -14.92
CA VAL A 124 15.70 -6.35 -13.54
C VAL A 124 14.42 -5.50 -13.52
N SER A 125 14.39 -4.37 -14.23
CA SER A 125 13.21 -3.52 -14.34
C SER A 125 12.00 -4.23 -14.96
N ALA A 126 12.20 -5.28 -15.76
CA ALA A 126 11.11 -6.08 -16.30
C ALA A 126 10.48 -6.94 -15.21
N ASP A 127 11.31 -7.58 -14.39
CA ASP A 127 10.90 -8.38 -13.23
C ASP A 127 10.22 -7.49 -12.16
N ASP A 128 10.78 -6.32 -11.83
CA ASP A 128 10.21 -5.39 -10.84
C ASP A 128 8.81 -4.90 -11.20
N ARG A 129 8.51 -4.75 -12.50
CA ARG A 129 7.15 -4.44 -12.96
C ARG A 129 6.19 -5.59 -12.67
N GLU A 130 6.64 -6.83 -12.82
CA GLU A 130 5.88 -8.01 -12.44
C GLU A 130 5.70 -8.07 -10.91
N HIS A 131 6.74 -7.78 -10.13
CA HIS A 131 6.69 -7.70 -8.67
C HIS A 131 5.65 -6.67 -8.21
N ALA A 132 5.68 -5.45 -8.76
CA ALA A 132 4.69 -4.42 -8.48
C ALA A 132 3.26 -4.89 -8.80
N GLN A 133 3.07 -5.61 -9.91
CA GLN A 133 1.77 -6.16 -10.27
C GLN A 133 1.31 -7.25 -9.28
N ILE A 134 2.20 -8.15 -8.86
CA ILE A 134 1.92 -9.18 -7.86
C ILE A 134 1.52 -8.53 -6.53
N LEU A 135 2.29 -7.55 -6.06
CA LEU A 135 2.02 -6.82 -4.83
C LEU A 135 0.70 -6.07 -4.88
N ARG A 136 0.36 -5.48 -6.02
CA ARG A 136 -0.96 -4.86 -6.26
C ARG A 136 -2.10 -5.86 -6.15
N VAL A 137 -1.92 -7.08 -6.66
CA VAL A 137 -2.91 -8.15 -6.53
C VAL A 137 -3.04 -8.60 -5.07
N LEU A 138 -1.92 -8.75 -4.35
CA LEU A 138 -1.91 -9.10 -2.92
C LEU A 138 -2.54 -8.01 -2.04
N ALA A 139 -2.33 -6.74 -2.39
CA ALA A 139 -2.94 -5.57 -1.76
C ALA A 139 -4.47 -5.48 -1.94
N GLY A 140 -5.02 -6.26 -2.88
CA GLY A 140 -6.43 -6.17 -3.24
C GLY A 140 -6.80 -4.84 -3.91
N PRO A 141 -8.08 -4.64 -4.22
CA PRO A 141 -8.53 -3.49 -5.00
C PRO A 141 -8.21 -2.14 -4.35
N GLN A 142 -7.67 -1.23 -5.17
CA GLN A 142 -7.21 0.11 -4.80
C GLN A 142 -8.34 1.00 -4.26
N SER A 143 -9.58 0.80 -4.75
CA SER A 143 -10.79 1.54 -4.37
C SER A 143 -12.05 0.67 -4.51
N PRO A 144 -13.20 1.06 -3.91
CA PRO A 144 -14.48 0.40 -4.12
C PRO A 144 -14.91 0.31 -5.59
N ARG A 145 -14.50 1.27 -6.45
CA ARG A 145 -14.74 1.20 -7.90
C ARG A 145 -13.91 0.11 -8.58
N THR A 146 -12.66 -0.09 -8.17
CA THR A 146 -11.80 -1.17 -8.69
C THR A 146 -12.26 -2.54 -8.19
N ALA A 147 -12.76 -2.59 -6.95
CA ALA A 147 -13.45 -3.77 -6.41
C ALA A 147 -14.74 -4.04 -7.17
N LEU A 148 -15.53 -3.00 -7.48
CA LEU A 148 -16.76 -3.09 -8.25
C LEU A 148 -16.51 -3.52 -9.70
N ASP A 149 -15.45 -3.04 -10.36
CA ASP A 149 -15.04 -3.49 -11.70
C ASP A 149 -14.60 -4.96 -11.70
N LEU A 150 -13.93 -5.42 -10.63
CA LEU A 150 -13.58 -6.82 -10.41
C LEU A 150 -14.81 -7.69 -10.08
N ILE A 151 -15.78 -7.16 -9.34
CA ILE A 151 -17.05 -7.84 -9.00
C ILE A 151 -17.99 -7.89 -10.21
N LEU A 152 -18.04 -6.84 -11.02
CA LEU A 152 -18.86 -6.75 -12.24
C LEU A 152 -18.28 -7.61 -13.38
N LYS A 153 -16.96 -7.82 -13.42
CA LYS A 153 -16.36 -8.88 -14.24
C LYS A 153 -16.41 -10.24 -13.52
N LYS A 154 -17.63 -10.81 -13.52
CA LYS A 154 -17.97 -12.23 -13.32
C LYS A 154 -18.07 -12.70 -11.86
N GLU A 155 -19.32 -12.81 -11.41
CA GLU A 155 -19.84 -13.49 -10.22
C GLU A 155 -19.26 -14.92 -9.99
N PRO A 156 -19.15 -15.43 -8.73
CA PRO A 156 -20.28 -15.54 -7.79
C PRO A 156 -20.03 -15.17 -6.30
N HIS A 157 -21.08 -14.54 -5.73
CA HIS A 157 -21.56 -14.47 -4.34
C HIS A 157 -20.57 -14.32 -3.16
N VAL A 158 -20.72 -13.25 -2.35
CA VAL A 158 -20.96 -13.28 -0.89
C VAL A 158 -21.43 -11.89 -0.41
N ARG A 159 -22.60 -11.83 0.24
CA ARG A 159 -23.16 -10.69 0.97
C ARG A 159 -22.28 -10.37 2.20
N GLY A 160 -21.78 -9.13 2.36
CA GLY A 160 -21.19 -8.73 3.65
C GLY A 160 -20.42 -7.40 3.77
N ALA A 161 -20.02 -6.73 2.68
CA ALA A 161 -19.00 -5.67 2.76
C ALA A 161 -19.49 -4.21 2.89
N GLY A 162 -20.81 -3.94 2.84
CA GLY A 162 -21.33 -2.55 2.80
C GLY A 162 -21.10 -1.73 4.08
N TRP A 163 -21.30 -2.34 5.25
CA TRP A 163 -21.31 -1.63 6.54
C TRP A 163 -19.95 -1.06 6.97
N VAL A 164 -18.85 -1.68 6.53
CA VAL A 164 -17.48 -1.25 6.88
C VAL A 164 -17.08 -0.01 6.07
N SER A 165 -17.43 0.02 4.78
CA SER A 165 -17.11 1.14 3.90
C SER A 165 -17.89 2.40 4.31
N ASP A 166 -19.17 2.24 4.64
CA ASP A 166 -20.01 3.35 5.11
C ASP A 166 -19.51 3.92 6.44
N ALA A 167 -18.99 3.07 7.33
CA ALA A 167 -18.36 3.49 8.57
C ALA A 167 -17.05 4.27 8.34
N ILE A 168 -16.21 3.84 7.39
CA ILE A 168 -14.93 4.51 7.07
C ILE A 168 -15.17 5.88 6.41
N TYR A 169 -16.07 5.97 5.42
CA TYR A 169 -16.43 7.24 4.80
C TYR A 169 -17.10 8.18 5.79
N GLY A 170 -17.96 7.65 6.67
CA GLY A 170 -18.51 8.41 7.76
C GLY A 170 -17.43 9.02 8.65
N VAL A 171 -16.47 8.22 9.11
CA VAL A 171 -15.38 8.70 10.00
C VAL A 171 -14.54 9.77 9.29
N ASN A 172 -14.24 9.60 8.01
CA ASN A 172 -13.50 10.58 7.21
C ASN A 172 -14.24 11.92 7.11
N ASP A 173 -15.54 11.90 6.81
CA ASP A 173 -16.35 13.11 6.70
C ASP A 173 -16.54 13.80 8.07
N GLY A 174 -16.66 13.01 9.14
CA GLY A 174 -16.71 13.49 10.52
C GLY A 174 -15.43 14.21 10.96
N LEU A 175 -14.26 13.68 10.59
CA LEU A 175 -12.96 14.31 10.88
C LEU A 175 -12.76 15.60 10.10
N GLY A 176 -13.17 15.64 8.82
CA GLY A 176 -13.13 16.84 8.01
C GLY A 176 -14.00 17.98 8.56
N ALA A 177 -15.22 17.66 9.01
CA ALA A 177 -16.13 18.64 9.62
C ALA A 177 -15.57 19.23 10.93
N VAL A 178 -15.04 18.38 11.82
CA VAL A 178 -14.42 18.83 13.08
C VAL A 178 -13.18 19.68 12.78
N PHE A 179 -12.34 19.28 11.83
CA PHE A 179 -11.16 20.04 11.44
C PHE A 179 -11.53 21.43 10.91
N GLY A 180 -12.58 21.54 10.09
CA GLY A 180 -13.08 22.81 9.59
C GLY A 180 -13.55 23.75 10.70
N ILE A 181 -14.33 23.23 11.66
CA ILE A 181 -14.83 24.01 12.81
C ILE A 181 -13.67 24.46 13.70
N VAL A 182 -12.75 23.56 14.04
CA VAL A 182 -11.58 23.86 14.88
C VAL A 182 -10.67 24.89 14.20
N SER A 183 -10.43 24.74 12.89
CA SER A 183 -9.62 25.69 12.12
C SER A 183 -10.27 27.06 12.03
N GLY A 184 -11.59 27.12 11.82
CA GLY A 184 -12.35 28.36 11.79
C GLY A 184 -12.34 29.08 13.15
N MET A 185 -12.52 28.33 14.24
CA MET A 185 -12.45 28.89 15.60
C MET A 185 -11.04 29.36 15.95
N ALA A 186 -10.00 28.58 15.61
CA ALA A 186 -8.62 28.98 15.84
C ALA A 186 -8.24 30.28 15.12
N GLY A 187 -8.87 30.59 13.97
CA GLY A 187 -8.68 31.85 13.26
C GLY A 187 -9.49 33.03 13.83
N TYR A 188 -10.55 32.77 14.60
CA TYR A 188 -11.46 33.79 15.15
C TYR A 188 -11.17 34.15 16.61
N THR A 189 -10.76 33.18 17.44
CA THR A 189 -10.50 33.36 18.87
C THR A 189 -9.00 33.25 19.20
N GLY A 190 -8.52 34.10 20.13
CA GLY A 190 -7.16 34.01 20.68
C GLY A 190 -7.00 33.02 21.85
N GLY A 191 -8.08 32.37 22.30
CA GLY A 191 -8.08 31.45 23.43
C GLY A 191 -8.07 29.97 23.01
N SER A 192 -7.05 29.23 23.43
CA SER A 192 -6.91 27.78 23.17
C SER A 192 -8.00 26.94 23.85
N GLU A 193 -8.52 27.40 24.99
CA GLU A 193 -9.59 26.73 25.74
C GLU A 193 -10.90 26.67 24.93
N ILE A 194 -11.27 27.77 24.26
CA ILE A 194 -12.48 27.84 23.43
C ILE A 194 -12.35 26.93 22.21
N VAL A 195 -11.17 26.85 21.60
CA VAL A 195 -10.88 25.95 20.47
C VAL A 195 -11.00 24.49 20.90
N LEU A 196 -10.47 24.14 22.07
CA LEU A 196 -10.53 22.78 22.62
C LEU A 196 -11.97 22.35 22.93
N ILE A 197 -12.73 23.20 23.64
CA ILE A 197 -14.13 22.92 24.00
C ILE A 197 -14.97 22.77 22.72
N THR A 198 -14.74 23.62 21.71
CA THR A 198 -15.46 23.56 20.44
C THR A 198 -15.11 22.30 19.64
N GLY A 199 -13.83 21.92 19.59
CA GLY A 199 -13.40 20.67 18.97
C GLY A 199 -14.04 19.46 19.62
N LEU A 200 -14.04 19.41 20.96
CA LEU A 200 -14.64 18.31 21.71
C LEU A 200 -16.16 18.25 21.50
N ALA A 201 -16.86 19.37 21.61
CA ALA A 201 -18.30 19.43 21.36
C ALA A 201 -18.66 19.02 19.92
N GLY A 202 -17.88 19.46 18.93
CA GLY A 202 -18.04 19.09 17.53
C GLY A 202 -17.85 17.59 17.28
N THR A 203 -16.82 16.98 17.88
CA THR A 203 -16.60 15.52 17.76
C THR A 203 -17.75 14.71 18.35
N LEU A 204 -18.25 15.10 19.52
CA LEU A 204 -19.37 14.42 20.19
C LEU A 204 -20.66 14.56 19.38
N ALA A 205 -20.95 15.75 18.85
CA ALA A 205 -22.13 15.98 18.01
C ALA A 205 -22.09 15.16 16.72
N SER A 206 -20.93 15.12 16.04
CA SER A 206 -20.72 14.31 14.83
C SER A 206 -20.90 12.81 15.11
N ALA A 207 -20.30 12.30 16.19
CA ALA A 207 -20.42 10.90 16.57
C ALA A 207 -21.88 10.48 16.84
N LEU A 208 -22.64 11.31 17.56
CA LEU A 208 -24.06 11.06 17.85
C LEU A 208 -24.94 11.08 16.59
N SER A 209 -24.71 12.04 15.69
CA SER A 209 -25.44 12.16 14.43
C SER A 209 -25.21 10.94 13.53
N MET A 210 -23.96 10.52 13.40
CA MET A 210 -23.58 9.38 12.56
C MET A 210 -24.08 8.05 13.13
N GLY A 211 -23.95 7.86 14.45
CA GLY A 211 -24.49 6.68 15.13
C GLY A 211 -26.00 6.56 14.97
N SER A 212 -26.72 7.68 15.11
CA SER A 212 -28.18 7.72 14.94
C SER A 212 -28.60 7.41 13.50
N SER A 213 -27.89 7.99 12.52
CA SER A 213 -28.17 7.80 11.09
C SER A 213 -27.91 6.35 10.65
N ALA A 214 -26.83 5.73 11.11
CA ALA A 214 -26.51 4.33 10.83
C ALA A 214 -27.55 3.36 11.45
N TYR A 215 -27.99 3.64 12.68
CA TYR A 215 -29.03 2.85 13.34
C TYR A 215 -30.38 2.91 12.59
N LEU A 216 -30.81 4.11 12.20
CA LEU A 216 -32.03 4.32 11.42
C LEU A 216 -31.97 3.62 10.05
N ALA A 217 -30.83 3.69 9.36
CA ALA A 217 -30.62 3.01 8.09
C ALA A 217 -30.69 1.48 8.23
N ALA A 218 -29.99 0.91 9.23
CA ALA A 218 -30.03 -0.53 9.49
C ALA A 218 -31.45 -1.02 9.86
N LYS A 219 -32.20 -0.23 10.64
CA LYS A 219 -33.59 -0.52 10.97
C LYS A 219 -34.49 -0.51 9.72
N SER A 220 -34.39 0.53 8.89
CA SER A 220 -35.16 0.66 7.65
C SER A 220 -34.88 -0.49 6.69
N GLN A 221 -33.62 -0.86 6.51
CA GLN A 221 -33.23 -1.96 5.62
C GLN A 221 -33.77 -3.32 6.11
N ARG A 222 -33.84 -3.52 7.44
CA ARG A 222 -34.46 -4.70 8.03
C ARG A 222 -35.96 -4.74 7.79
N GLU A 223 -36.65 -3.62 7.91
CA GLU A 223 -38.09 -3.51 7.65
C GLU A 223 -38.41 -3.77 6.17
N VAL A 224 -37.63 -3.22 5.24
CA VAL A 224 -37.77 -3.47 3.79
C VAL A 224 -37.55 -4.95 3.46
N TYR A 225 -36.47 -5.55 3.97
CA TYR A 225 -36.16 -6.96 3.71
C TYR A 225 -37.24 -7.91 4.23
N GLN A 226 -37.80 -7.62 5.41
CA GLN A 226 -38.93 -8.39 5.95
C GLN A 226 -40.19 -8.23 5.09
N GLY A 227 -40.42 -7.03 4.54
CA GLY A 227 -41.51 -6.78 3.59
C GLY A 227 -41.35 -7.56 2.28
N GLU A 228 -40.15 -7.65 1.74
CA GLU A 228 -39.86 -8.45 0.52
C GLU A 228 -40.09 -9.94 0.76
N ILE A 229 -39.61 -10.49 1.89
CA ILE A 229 -39.85 -11.90 2.24
C ILE A 229 -41.35 -12.19 2.36
N ALA A 230 -42.12 -11.29 2.99
CA ALA A 230 -43.55 -11.47 3.12
C ALA A 230 -44.27 -11.46 1.77
N ARG A 231 -43.79 -10.64 0.81
CA ARG A 231 -44.33 -10.58 -0.55
C ARG A 231 -43.99 -11.83 -1.37
N GLU A 232 -42.73 -12.28 -1.35
CA GLU A 232 -42.31 -13.52 -2.02
C GLU A 232 -43.08 -14.73 -1.48
N LYS A 233 -43.31 -14.79 -0.16
CA LYS A 233 -44.08 -15.87 0.45
C LYS A 233 -45.54 -15.88 -0.02
N ALA A 234 -46.17 -14.71 -0.16
CA ALA A 234 -47.53 -14.59 -0.67
C ALA A 234 -47.65 -14.96 -2.16
N GLU A 235 -46.59 -14.79 -2.95
CA GLU A 235 -46.55 -15.19 -4.37
C GLU A 235 -46.37 -16.71 -4.56
N ILE A 236 -45.78 -17.42 -3.59
CA ILE A 236 -45.60 -18.89 -3.65
C ILE A 236 -46.87 -19.66 -3.23
N GLU A 237 -47.72 -19.06 -2.41
CA GLU A 237 -48.95 -19.69 -1.90
C GLU A 237 -50.16 -19.55 -2.85
N HIS A 238 -50.00 -18.86 -3.99
CA HIS A 238 -51.06 -18.55 -4.96
C HIS A 238 -50.84 -19.20 -6.33
#